data_AF-A0A0G4MD71-F1
#
_entry.id   AF-A0A0G4MD71-F1
#
_cell.length_a   1.000
_cell.length_b   1.000
_cell.length_c   1.000
_cell.angle_alpha   90.00
_cell.angle_beta   90.00
_cell.angle_gamma   90.00
#
_symmetry.space_group_name_H-M   'P 1'
#
loop_
_entity.id
_entity.type
_entity.pdbx_description
1 polymer ?
#
loop_
_entity_poly.entity_id
_entity_poly.type
_entity_poly.pdbx_seq_one_letter_code
_entity_poly.pdbx_strand_id
1 'polypeptide(L)' 'MSDPRDSSSYSILPRIRYNTVGGVNGPLVILENVKYPKYNEIVNITLPDG' A
#
# COMPACT_ATOMS: atom_id res chain seq x y z
N MET A 1 -20.87 11.74 25.68
CA MET A 1 -19.70 12.62 25.43
C MET A 1 -18.47 11.74 25.41
N SER A 2 -17.91 11.47 24.22
CA SER A 2 -16.68 10.71 24.04
C SER A 2 -15.46 11.61 24.34
N ASP A 3 -14.52 11.11 25.16
CA ASP A 3 -13.33 11.83 25.62
C ASP A 3 -12.38 12.13 24.44
N PRO A 4 -11.94 13.38 24.22
CA PRO A 4 -11.00 13.76 23.15
C PRO A 4 -9.60 13.12 23.24
N ARG A 5 -9.26 12.47 24.37
CA ARG A 5 -7.96 11.82 24.61
C ARG A 5 -7.94 10.34 24.25
N ASP A 6 -8.98 9.84 23.59
CA ASP A 6 -9.04 8.45 23.15
C ASP A 6 -7.97 8.19 22.08
N SER A 7 -6.86 7.59 22.50
CA SER A 7 -5.76 7.14 21.64
C SER A 7 -6.15 5.95 20.75
N SER A 8 -7.42 5.51 20.79
CA SER A 8 -7.94 4.32 20.11
C SER A 8 -7.87 4.34 18.57
N SER A 9 -7.55 5.50 17.96
CA SER A 9 -7.56 5.65 16.49
C SER A 9 -6.17 5.82 15.85
N TYR A 10 -5.07 5.74 16.60
CA TYR A 10 -3.72 5.85 16.01
C TYR A 10 -3.10 4.47 15.76
N SER A 11 -3.50 3.81 14.67
CA SER A 11 -2.85 2.59 14.19
C SER A 11 -1.78 2.95 13.15
N ILE A 12 -0.50 2.93 13.52
CA ILE A 12 0.58 2.92 12.51
C ILE A 12 0.69 1.51 11.95
N LEU A 13 0.07 1.29 10.79
CA LEU A 13 0.36 0.11 9.97
C LEU A 13 1.60 0.44 9.12
N PRO A 14 2.76 -0.22 9.35
CA PRO A 14 3.93 0.00 8.52
C PRO A 14 3.61 -0.35 7.07
N ARG A 15 3.76 0.61 6.16
CA ARG A 15 3.58 0.40 4.72
C ARG A 15 4.81 -0.27 4.14
N ILE A 16 4.67 -1.50 3.68
CA ILE A 16 5.74 -2.23 3.00
C ILE A 16 5.86 -1.70 1.57
N ARG A 17 7.09 -1.41 1.13
CA ARG A 17 7.38 -1.03 -0.26
C ARG A 17 7.87 -2.26 -1.02
N TYR A 18 7.31 -2.48 -2.19
CA TYR A 18 7.69 -3.58 -3.08
C TYR A 18 8.31 -3.00 -4.35
N ASN A 19 9.57 -3.35 -4.61
CA ASN A 19 10.30 -2.97 -5.83
C ASN A 19 10.38 -4.15 -6.81
N THR A 20 9.47 -5.11 -6.68
CA THR A 20 9.43 -6.38 -7.38
C THR A 20 8.38 -6.32 -8.49
N VAL A 21 8.57 -5.44 -9.47
CA VAL A 21 7.69 -5.38 -10.65
C VAL A 21 8.05 -6.54 -11.58
N GLY A 22 7.11 -7.45 -11.83
CA GLY A 22 7.29 -8.58 -12.74
C GLY A 22 6.96 -8.23 -14.20
N GLY A 23 6.11 -7.22 -14.42
CA GLY A 23 5.76 -6.77 -15.77
C GLY A 23 4.71 -5.67 -15.80
N VAL A 24 4.46 -5.18 -17.02
CA VAL A 24 3.46 -4.15 -17.33
C VAL A 24 2.67 -4.58 -18.56
N ASN A 25 1.34 -4.42 -18.51
CA ASN A 25 0.45 -4.67 -19.64
C ASN A 25 -0.51 -3.48 -19.81
N GLY A 26 -0.17 -2.57 -20.73
CA GLY A 26 -0.90 -1.33 -20.91
C GLY A 26 -0.94 -0.52 -19.60
N PRO A 27 -2.13 -0.14 -19.09
CA PRO A 27 -2.23 0.58 -17.82
C PRO A 27 -2.09 -0.32 -16.57
N LEU A 28 -1.95 -1.64 -16.74
CA LEU A 28 -1.87 -2.60 -15.64
C LEU A 28 -0.41 -2.89 -15.27
N VAL A 29 -0.12 -2.94 -13.97
CA VAL A 29 1.20 -3.27 -13.43
C VAL A 29 1.10 -4.54 -12.59
N ILE A 30 2.03 -5.47 -12.77
CA ILE A 30 2.08 -6.75 -12.07
C ILE A 30 3.23 -6.71 -11.06
N LEU A 31 2.91 -6.90 -9.78
CA LEU A 31 3.86 -7.01 -8.68
C LEU A 31 4.05 -8.49 -8.30
N GLU A 32 5.30 -8.87 -8.06
CA GLU A 32 5.69 -10.19 -7.58
C GLU A 32 6.11 -10.13 -6.11
N ASN A 33 6.11 -11.26 -5.41
CA ASN A 33 6.60 -11.40 -4.03
C ASN A 33 5.90 -10.48 -3.00
N VAL A 34 4.64 -10.09 -3.26
CA VAL A 34 3.82 -9.31 -2.33
C VAL A 34 3.28 -10.20 -1.21
N LYS A 35 3.40 -9.76 0.03
CA LYS A 35 2.91 -10.51 1.21
C LYS A 35 1.53 -9.99 1.60
N TYR A 36 0.56 -10.91 1.64
CA TYR A 36 -0.83 -10.64 2.07
C TYR A 36 -1.55 -9.51 1.30
N PRO A 37 -1.54 -9.49 -0.06
CA PRO A 37 -2.26 -8.48 -0.83
C PRO A 37 -3.78 -8.56 -0.56
N LYS A 38 -4.45 -7.41 -0.47
CA LYS A 38 -5.91 -7.36 -0.33
C LYS A 38 -6.59 -6.98 -1.64
N TYR A 39 -7.75 -7.57 -1.89
CA TYR A 39 -8.61 -7.15 -3.00
C TYR A 39 -9.07 -5.70 -2.81
N ASN A 40 -9.07 -4.91 -3.89
CA ASN A 40 -9.39 -3.47 -3.90
C ASN A 40 -8.53 -2.63 -2.92
N GLU A 41 -7.30 -3.06 -2.63
CA GLU A 41 -6.33 -2.26 -1.90
C GLU A 41 -5.84 -1.09 -2.76
N ILE A 42 -5.88 0.12 -2.20
CA ILE A 42 -5.29 1.30 -2.84
C ILE A 42 -3.79 1.28 -2.63
N VAL A 43 -3.05 1.36 -3.73
CA VAL A 43 -1.57 1.37 -3.74
C VAL A 43 -1.05 2.69 -4.33
N ASN A 44 0.13 3.10 -3.86
CA ASN A 44 0.88 4.21 -4.45
C ASN A 44 2.03 3.64 -5.27
N ILE A 45 2.14 4.07 -6.53
CA ILE A 45 3.24 3.71 -7.42
C ILE A 45 4.12 4.95 -7.57
N THR A 46 5.42 4.80 -7.31
CA THR A 46 6.42 5.80 -7.64
C THR A 46 7.13 5.34 -8.90
N LEU A 47 7.13 6.18 -9.92
CA LEU A 47 7.80 5.89 -11.18
C LEU A 47 9.30 6.25 -11.07
N PRO A 48 10.16 5.74 -11.97
CA PRO A 48 11.59 6.02 -11.91
C PRO A 48 11.96 7.51 -12.03
N ASP A 49 11.08 8.32 -12.63
CA ASP A 49 11.21 9.76 -12.82
C ASP A 49 10.75 10.61 -11.61
N GLY A 50 10.19 9.97 -10.57
CA GLY A 50 9.79 10.62 -9.31
C GLY A 50 8.29 10.87 -9.22
#